data_AF-A0A3A5ANT1-F1
#
_entry.id   AF-A0A3A5ANT1-F1
#
_cell.length_a   1.000
_cell.length_b   1.000
_cell.length_c   1.000
_cell.angle_alpha   90.00
_cell.angle_beta   90.00
_cell.angle_gamma   90.00
#
_symmetry.space_group_name_H-M   'P 1'
#
loop_
_entity.id
_entity.type
_entity.pdbx_description
1 polymer ?
#
loop_
_entity_poly.entity_id
_entity_poly.type
_entity_poly.pdbx_seq_one_letter_code
_entity_poly.pdbx_strand_id
1 'polypeptide(L)'
;MKKTAILAFLAVAFVVLFSSGAMAAKLICISDQDIKGEMSVNKCLARGMEFALMDDNGFVRILTPREIELTRRINPKAFEMPGFGLKHHRLAPKIPPLPVSPEVLG
;
A
#
# COMPACT_ATOMS: atom_id res chain seq x y z
N MET A 1 16.20 -41.20 -3.45
CA MET A 1 16.76 -39.88 -3.85
C MET A 1 15.94 -39.13 -4.90
N LYS A 2 15.43 -39.77 -5.98
CA LYS A 2 14.59 -39.09 -7.00
C LYS A 2 13.26 -38.53 -6.44
N LYS A 3 12.55 -39.30 -5.60
CA LYS A 3 11.23 -38.91 -5.07
C LYS A 3 11.28 -37.71 -4.11
N THR A 4 12.33 -37.63 -3.27
CA THR A 4 12.55 -36.51 -2.35
C THR A 4 12.94 -35.23 -3.10
N ALA A 5 13.72 -35.34 -4.18
CA ALA A 5 14.03 -34.20 -5.04
C ALA A 5 12.78 -33.66 -5.77
N ILE A 6 11.89 -34.55 -6.23
CA ILE A 6 10.62 -34.16 -6.89
C ILE A 6 9.67 -33.47 -5.89
N LEU A 7 9.55 -33.99 -4.68
CA LEU A 7 8.73 -33.38 -3.62
C LEU A 7 9.26 -32.00 -3.18
N ALA A 8 10.58 -31.86 -3.07
CA ALA A 8 11.20 -30.56 -2.76
C ALA A 8 10.96 -29.54 -3.89
N PHE A 9 11.05 -29.97 -5.14
CA PHE A 9 10.80 -29.09 -6.30
C PHE A 9 9.33 -28.66 -6.39
N LEU A 10 8.38 -29.57 -6.10
CA LEU A 10 6.95 -29.26 -6.04
C LEU A 10 6.62 -28.29 -4.89
N ALA A 11 7.24 -28.46 -3.72
CA ALA A 11 7.06 -27.55 -2.60
C ALA A 11 7.57 -26.13 -2.89
N VAL A 12 8.73 -26.01 -3.54
CA VAL A 12 9.29 -24.72 -3.96
C VAL A 12 8.42 -24.07 -5.05
N ALA A 13 7.95 -24.83 -6.04
CA ALA A 13 7.05 -24.33 -7.06
C ALA A 13 5.73 -23.82 -6.47
N PHE A 14 5.20 -24.50 -5.45
CA PHE A 14 3.99 -24.07 -4.74
C PHE A 14 4.20 -22.72 -4.05
N VAL A 15 5.32 -22.52 -3.34
CA VAL A 15 5.63 -21.25 -2.65
C VAL A 15 5.75 -20.07 -3.62
N VAL A 16 6.30 -20.29 -4.83
CA VAL A 16 6.45 -19.23 -5.84
C VAL A 16 5.10 -18.84 -6.47
N LEU A 17 4.12 -19.76 -6.52
CA LEU A 17 2.79 -19.49 -7.10
C LEU A 17 1.88 -18.64 -6.20
N PHE A 18 2.11 -18.59 -4.87
CA PHE A 18 1.34 -17.76 -3.94
C PHE A 18 1.95 -16.38 -3.68
N SER A 19 3.08 -16.03 -4.30
CA SER A 19 3.64 -14.68 -4.20
C SER A 19 3.01 -13.73 -5.23
N SER A 20 1.68 -13.77 -5.41
CA SER A 20 0.98 -12.73 -6.16
C SER A 20 1.14 -11.42 -5.38
N GLY A 21 2.18 -10.67 -5.71
CA GLY A 21 2.43 -9.36 -5.13
C GLY A 21 1.26 -8.46 -5.49
N ALA A 22 0.33 -8.28 -4.56
CA ALA A 22 -0.54 -7.12 -4.61
C ALA A 22 0.39 -5.90 -4.64
N MET A 23 0.42 -5.19 -5.78
CA MET A 23 1.21 -3.98 -6.00
C MET A 23 0.89 -3.01 -4.86
N ALA A 24 1.82 -2.87 -3.92
CA ALA A 24 1.51 -2.30 -2.63
C ALA A 24 1.94 -0.83 -2.63
N ALA A 25 1.02 0.01 -3.10
CA ALA A 25 1.25 1.44 -3.21
C ALA A 25 1.37 2.13 -1.85
N LYS A 26 1.95 3.33 -1.85
CA LYS A 26 2.18 4.17 -0.66
C LYS A 26 1.52 5.53 -0.83
N LEU A 27 1.12 6.15 0.28
CA LEU A 27 0.63 7.53 0.30
C LEU A 27 1.76 8.48 0.68
N ILE A 28 2.03 9.45 -0.18
CA ILE A 28 3.10 10.43 -0.02
C ILE A 28 2.49 11.83 0.03
N CYS A 29 2.80 12.59 1.08
CA CYS A 29 2.44 14.00 1.19
C CYS A 29 3.26 14.80 0.16
N ILE A 30 2.57 15.59 -0.66
CA ILE A 30 3.23 16.45 -1.67
C ILE A 30 3.30 17.91 -1.24
N SER A 31 2.45 18.34 -0.31
CA SER A 31 2.45 19.72 0.19
C SER A 31 3.57 20.00 1.21
N ASP A 32 4.01 18.98 1.95
CA ASP A 32 5.11 19.07 2.91
C ASP A 32 6.07 17.89 2.72
N GLN A 33 7.30 18.20 2.31
CA GLN A 33 8.30 17.19 1.97
C GLN A 33 9.02 16.61 3.19
N ASP A 34 8.98 17.29 4.34
CA ASP A 34 9.79 16.98 5.51
C ASP A 34 9.04 16.14 6.55
N ILE A 35 7.71 16.06 6.46
CA ILE A 35 6.89 15.18 7.32
C ILE A 35 7.44 13.73 7.32
N LYS A 36 7.53 13.16 8.51
CA LYS A 36 8.10 11.84 8.80
C LYS A 36 7.27 11.07 9.84
N GLY A 37 5.95 11.05 9.65
CA GLY A 37 5.03 10.25 10.46
C GLY A 37 4.59 10.88 11.77
N GLU A 38 4.80 12.17 11.97
CA GLU A 38 4.37 12.92 13.17
C GLU A 38 2.83 12.99 13.29
N MET A 39 2.13 12.84 12.16
CA MET A 39 0.68 12.84 12.10
C MET A 39 0.16 11.84 11.07
N SER A 40 -1.07 11.39 11.24
CA SER A 40 -1.71 10.50 10.27
C SER A 40 -2.08 11.24 9.00
N VAL A 41 -2.20 10.50 7.88
CA VAL A 41 -2.66 11.04 6.60
C VAL A 41 -4.00 11.78 6.76
N ASN A 42 -4.93 11.26 7.56
CA ASN A 42 -6.20 11.93 7.88
C ASN A 42 -6.01 13.31 8.50
N LYS A 43 -5.08 13.46 9.45
CA LYS A 43 -4.78 14.75 10.07
C LYS A 43 -4.12 15.71 9.07
N CYS A 44 -3.28 15.20 8.17
CA CYS A 44 -2.69 16.00 7.10
C CYS A 44 -3.77 16.53 6.14
N LEU A 45 -4.66 15.65 5.67
CA LEU A 45 -5.76 15.99 4.77
C LEU A 45 -6.70 17.03 5.40
N ALA A 46 -7.00 16.91 6.69
CA ALA A 46 -7.83 17.88 7.41
C ALA A 46 -7.18 19.28 7.50
N ARG A 47 -5.86 19.38 7.34
CA ARG A 47 -5.12 20.65 7.25
C ARG A 47 -4.99 21.17 5.82
N GLY A 48 -5.62 20.52 4.85
CA GLY A 48 -5.56 20.91 3.44
C GLY A 48 -4.30 20.43 2.71
N MET A 49 -3.53 19.50 3.29
CA MET A 49 -2.39 18.90 2.57
C MET A 49 -2.86 17.94 1.49
N GLU A 50 -2.10 17.87 0.42
CA GLU A 50 -2.33 17.00 -0.71
C GLU A 50 -1.46 15.73 -0.61
N PHE A 51 -2.01 14.63 -1.13
CA PHE A 51 -1.33 13.35 -1.16
C PHE A 51 -1.29 12.78 -2.56
N ALA A 52 -0.24 12.05 -2.85
CA ALA A 52 -0.12 11.24 -4.04
C ALA A 52 0.02 9.76 -3.67
N LEU A 53 -0.49 8.91 -4.54
CA LEU A 53 -0.25 7.48 -4.53
C LEU A 53 1.00 7.20 -5.34
N MET A 54 1.97 6.51 -4.73
CA MET A 54 3.20 6.07 -5.38
C MET A 54 3.23 4.55 -5.42
N ASP A 55 3.35 3.97 -6.61
CA ASP A 55 3.47 2.52 -6.77
C ASP A 55 4.90 2.02 -6.48
N ASP A 56 5.09 0.70 -6.54
CA ASP A 56 6.40 0.07 -6.30
C ASP A 56 7.43 0.38 -7.43
N ASN A 57 6.98 0.88 -8.60
CA ASN A 57 7.85 1.30 -9.71
C ASN A 57 8.23 2.79 -9.66
N GLY A 58 7.67 3.55 -8.70
CA GLY A 58 7.91 4.97 -8.55
C GLY A 58 7.00 5.87 -9.41
N PHE A 59 5.94 5.34 -10.02
CA PHE A 59 4.93 6.18 -10.65
C PHE A 59 4.08 6.86 -9.60
N VAL A 60 3.84 8.15 -9.79
CA VAL A 60 3.14 9.02 -8.83
C VAL A 60 1.85 9.54 -9.45
N ARG A 61 0.77 9.46 -8.68
CA ARG A 61 -0.54 10.00 -9.06
C ARG A 61 -1.14 10.78 -7.91
N ILE A 62 -1.37 12.07 -8.12
CA ILE A 62 -1.98 12.95 -7.13
C ILE A 62 -3.44 12.52 -6.92
N LEU A 63 -3.85 12.40 -5.66
CA LEU A 63 -5.22 12.03 -5.31
C LEU A 63 -6.12 13.26 -5.37
N THR A 64 -7.18 13.14 -6.16
CA THR A 64 -8.24 14.15 -6.18
C THR A 64 -9.12 14.04 -4.92
N PRO A 65 -9.85 15.11 -4.55
CA PRO A 65 -10.78 15.07 -3.43
C PRO A 65 -11.82 13.94 -3.53
N ARG A 66 -12.29 13.67 -4.75
CA ARG A 66 -13.27 12.60 -5.01
C ARG A 66 -12.70 11.21 -4.72
N GLU A 67 -11.44 10.98 -5.08
CA GLU A 67 -10.77 9.71 -4.82
C GLU A 67 -10.53 9.52 -3.33
N ILE A 68 -10.12 10.57 -2.62
CA ILE A 68 -9.98 10.53 -1.17
C ILE A 68 -11.31 10.17 -0.50
N GLU A 69 -12.41 10.78 -0.95
CA GLU A 69 -13.75 10.48 -0.44
C GLU A 69 -14.13 9.01 -0.69
N LEU A 70 -13.94 8.50 -1.91
CA LEU A 70 -14.28 7.12 -2.26
C LEU A 70 -13.40 6.12 -1.50
N THR A 71 -12.09 6.34 -1.46
CA THR A 71 -11.15 5.50 -0.73
C THR A 71 -11.46 5.51 0.77
N ARG A 72 -11.93 6.62 1.36
CA ARG A 72 -12.29 6.66 2.78
C ARG A 72 -13.45 5.72 3.10
N ARG A 73 -14.41 5.58 2.18
CA ARG A 73 -15.55 4.67 2.32
C ARG A 73 -15.15 3.20 2.13
N ILE A 74 -14.17 2.94 1.26
CA ILE A 74 -13.75 1.58 0.87
C ILE A 74 -12.63 1.03 1.77
N ASN A 75 -11.60 1.84 2.05
CA ASN A 75 -10.42 1.51 2.85
C ASN A 75 -10.05 2.66 3.81
N PRO A 76 -10.82 2.89 4.89
CA PRO A 76 -10.53 3.98 5.83
C PRO A 76 -9.15 3.85 6.50
N LYS A 77 -8.67 2.61 6.67
CA LYS A 77 -7.36 2.30 7.27
C LYS A 77 -6.19 2.88 6.48
N ALA A 78 -6.36 3.09 5.16
CA ALA A 78 -5.34 3.75 4.34
C ALA A 78 -4.99 5.16 4.86
N PHE A 79 -5.94 5.87 5.48
CA PHE A 79 -5.73 7.24 5.96
C PHE A 79 -5.43 7.34 7.46
N GLU A 80 -5.48 6.22 8.18
CA GLU A 80 -5.08 6.15 9.60
C GLU A 80 -3.56 6.02 9.76
N MET A 81 -2.87 5.61 8.69
CA MET A 81 -1.43 5.47 8.65
C MET A 81 -0.70 6.81 8.88
N PRO A 82 0.53 6.78 9.41
CA PRO A 82 1.41 7.95 9.46
C PRO A 82 1.67 8.49 8.04
N GLY A 83 1.55 9.82 7.88
CA GLY A 83 1.88 10.51 6.64
C GLY A 83 3.39 10.72 6.51
N PHE A 84 3.91 10.66 5.28
CA PHE A 84 5.33 10.90 4.99
C PHE A 84 5.44 11.78 3.76
N GLY A 85 6.34 12.77 3.82
CA GLY A 85 6.68 13.62 2.69
C GLY A 85 7.63 12.93 1.71
N LEU A 86 7.87 13.59 0.57
CA LEU A 86 8.69 13.07 -0.51
C LEU A 86 10.13 12.70 -0.07
N LYS A 87 10.75 13.47 0.83
CA LYS A 87 12.11 13.16 1.34
C LYS A 87 12.15 11.83 2.11
N HIS A 88 11.03 11.44 2.70
CA HIS A 88 10.90 10.26 3.53
C HIS A 88 10.05 9.15 2.89
N HIS A 89 9.80 9.19 1.58
CA HIS A 89 8.93 8.24 0.86
C HIS A 89 9.33 6.77 1.03
N ARG A 90 10.61 6.48 1.28
CA ARG A 90 11.11 5.12 1.53
C ARG A 90 10.61 4.55 2.85
N LEU A 91 10.39 5.42 3.84
CA LEU A 91 9.87 5.08 5.17
C LEU A 91 8.33 5.01 5.19
N ALA A 92 7.67 5.53 4.15
CA ALA A 92 6.21 5.52 4.07
C ALA A 92 5.69 4.08 4.06
N PRO A 93 4.68 3.76 4.90
CA PRO A 93 4.09 2.44 4.95
C PRO A 93 3.32 2.13 3.67
N LYS A 94 3.27 0.84 3.35
CA LYS A 94 2.44 0.32 2.25
C LYS A 94 0.98 0.36 2.67
N ILE A 95 0.10 0.73 1.73
CA ILE A 95 -1.34 0.77 1.96
C ILE A 95 -1.82 -0.66 2.29
N PRO A 96 -2.57 -0.85 3.39
CA PRO A 96 -3.07 -2.17 3.75
C PRO A 96 -4.04 -2.67 2.69
N PRO A 97 -3.94 -3.94 2.27
CA PRO A 97 -4.89 -4.52 1.33
C PRO A 97 -6.29 -4.54 1.93
N LEU A 98 -7.30 -4.51 1.06
CA LEU A 98 -8.66 -4.76 1.48
C LEU A 98 -8.78 -6.18 2.04
N PRO A 99 -9.59 -6.41 3.09
CA PRO A 99 -9.94 -7.76 3.49
C PRO A 99 -10.63 -8.44 2.30
N VAL A 100 -10.07 -9.56 1.83
CA VAL A 100 -10.70 -10.36 0.78
C VAL A 100 -12.00 -10.95 1.32
N SER A 101 -13.12 -10.74 0.61
CA SER A 101 -14.38 -11.42 0.96
C SER A 101 -14.18 -12.93 0.80
N PRO A 102 -14.67 -13.77 1.73
CA PRO A 102 -14.62 -15.23 1.60
C PRO A 102 -15.22 -15.75 0.28
N GLU A 103 -16.11 -14.98 -0.34
CA GLU A 103 -16.77 -15.30 -1.62
C GLU A 103 -15.82 -15.36 -2.82
N VAL A 104 -14.63 -14.77 -2.72
CA VAL A 104 -13.60 -14.79 -3.79
C VAL A 104 -12.62 -15.96 -3.63
N LEU A 105 -12.67 -16.67 -2.50
CA LEU A 105 -11.79 -17.80 -2.18
C LEU A 105 -12.45 -19.18 -2.39
N GLY A 106 -13.68 -19.21 -2.90
CA GLY A 106 -14.46 -20.42 -3.20
C GLY A 106 -14.28 -20.94 -4.62
#